data_AF-A0A4Q9LK45-F1
#
_entry.id   AF-A0A4Q9LK45-F1
#
_cell.length_a   1.000
_cell.length_b   1.000
_cell.length_c   1.000
_cell.angle_alpha   90.00
_cell.angle_beta   90.00
_cell.angle_gamma   90.00
#
_symmetry.space_group_name_H-M   'P 1'
#
loop_
_entity.id
_entity.type
_entity.pdbx_description
1 polymer ?
#
loop_
_entity_poly.entity_id
_entity_poly.type
_entity_poly.pdbx_seq_one_letter_code
_entity_poly.pdbx_strand_id
1 'polypeptide(L)'
;MIDKIMELIQLQDNLKVFEDYPPQNNLTTLSERLKNITSLSILKKELDGHFKEIMDKNDDDSIYYYESIRMLKFIDKLFKKIEEHTSQLNGDGVDDMIDVYVESLVNYVDNVDVIKEHIEFLLS
;
A
#
# COMPACT_ATOMS: atom_id res chain seq x y z
N MET A 1 -10.14 -9.67 -1.88
CA MET A 1 -10.03 -8.19 -1.79
C MET A 1 -8.94 -7.73 -0.84
N ILE A 2 -8.99 -8.04 0.47
CA ILE A 2 -7.96 -7.56 1.43
C ILE A 2 -6.59 -8.14 1.14
N ASP A 3 -6.50 -9.45 0.85
CA ASP A 3 -5.23 -10.09 0.48
C ASP A 3 -4.58 -9.38 -0.71
N LYS A 4 -5.38 -9.03 -1.73
CA LYS A 4 -4.94 -8.25 -2.90
C LYS A 4 -4.47 -6.84 -2.56
N ILE A 5 -5.12 -6.16 -1.61
CA ILE A 5 -4.65 -4.85 -1.12
C ILE A 5 -3.31 -5.00 -0.39
N MET A 6 -3.15 -6.07 0.40
CA MET A 6 -1.90 -6.37 1.08
C MET A 6 -0.77 -6.73 0.11
N GLU A 7 -1.07 -7.49 -0.95
CA GLU A 7 -0.12 -7.76 -2.04
C GLU A 7 0.35 -6.47 -2.70
N LEU A 8 -0.55 -5.53 -3.02
CA LEU A 8 -0.18 -4.22 -3.58
C LEU A 8 0.70 -3.40 -2.63
N ILE A 9 0.45 -3.47 -1.31
CA ILE A 9 1.25 -2.79 -0.29
C ILE A 9 2.65 -3.41 -0.20
N GLN A 10 2.75 -4.74 -0.24
CA GLN A 10 4.02 -5.45 -0.25
C GLN A 10 4.82 -5.16 -1.53
N LEU A 11 4.16 -5.16 -2.69
CA LEU A 11 4.78 -4.80 -3.97
C LEU A 11 5.30 -3.37 -3.96
N GLN A 12 4.61 -2.45 -3.29
CA GLN A 12 5.03 -1.05 -3.21
C GLN A 12 6.26 -0.85 -2.31
N ASP A 13 6.57 -1.77 -1.39
CA ASP A 13 7.79 -1.78 -0.57
C ASP A 13 9.01 -2.26 -1.38
N ASN A 14 9.31 -1.54 -2.47
CA ASN A 14 10.38 -1.86 -3.42
C ASN A 14 11.77 -2.02 -2.78
N LEU A 15 12.01 -1.34 -1.66
CA LEU A 15 13.28 -1.38 -0.93
C LEU A 15 13.30 -2.44 0.17
N LYS A 16 12.19 -3.19 0.36
CA LYS A 16 12.01 -4.22 1.40
C LYS A 16 12.24 -3.67 2.82
N VAL A 17 12.02 -2.37 3.01
CA VAL A 17 12.31 -1.66 4.25
C VAL A 17 11.41 -2.15 5.38
N PHE A 18 10.19 -2.54 5.06
CA PHE A 18 9.20 -3.03 6.01
C PHE A 18 9.09 -4.55 6.04
N GLU A 19 9.72 -5.26 5.10
CA GLU A 19 9.92 -6.71 5.17
C GLU A 19 10.95 -7.06 6.25
N ASP A 20 12.07 -6.32 6.29
CA ASP A 20 13.18 -6.51 7.23
C ASP A 20 13.01 -5.76 8.57
N TYR A 21 11.92 -5.01 8.73
CA TYR A 21 11.61 -4.31 9.99
C TYR A 21 11.42 -5.32 11.14
N PRO A 22 11.65 -4.95 12.42
CA PRO A 22 11.49 -5.86 13.53
C PRO A 22 10.17 -6.66 13.48
N PRO A 23 10.21 -7.99 13.70
CA PRO A 23 9.11 -8.90 13.37
C PRO A 23 7.75 -8.51 13.94
N GLN A 24 7.71 -7.85 15.10
CA GLN A 24 6.48 -7.35 15.70
C GLN A 24 5.69 -6.35 14.83
N ASN A 25 6.38 -5.63 13.95
CA ASN A 25 5.84 -4.51 13.16
C ASN A 25 6.26 -4.58 11.68
N ASN A 26 6.56 -5.76 11.14
CA ASN A 26 6.83 -5.91 9.70
C ASN A 26 5.56 -6.19 8.89
N LEU A 27 5.66 -6.16 7.56
CA LEU A 27 4.51 -6.37 6.66
C LEU A 27 3.91 -7.77 6.75
N THR A 28 4.72 -8.78 7.11
CA THR A 28 4.25 -10.15 7.27
C THR A 28 3.28 -10.25 8.46
N THR A 29 3.71 -9.78 9.63
CA THR A 29 2.90 -9.74 10.85
C THR A 29 1.69 -8.83 10.70
N LEU A 30 1.83 -7.72 9.96
CA LEU A 30 0.71 -6.87 9.60
C LEU A 30 -0.33 -7.64 8.78
N SER A 31 0.08 -8.35 7.73
CA SER A 31 -0.84 -9.12 6.88
C SER A 31 -1.62 -10.17 7.69
N GLU A 32 -0.95 -10.88 8.59
CA GLU A 32 -1.60 -11.83 9.49
C GLU A 32 -2.65 -11.16 10.41
N ARG A 33 -2.33 -9.99 10.95
CA ARG A 33 -3.23 -9.21 11.82
C ARG A 33 -4.49 -8.73 11.08
N LEU A 34 -4.34 -8.39 9.80
CA LEU A 34 -5.41 -7.80 8.99
C LEU A 34 -6.30 -8.86 8.31
N LYS A 35 -5.92 -10.14 8.33
CA LYS A 35 -6.57 -11.24 7.61
C LYS A 35 -8.08 -11.38 7.86
N ASN A 36 -8.57 -11.02 9.05
CA ASN A 36 -9.98 -11.16 9.42
C ASN A 36 -10.78 -9.86 9.30
N ILE A 37 -10.19 -8.78 8.81
CA ILE A 37 -10.91 -7.53 8.59
C ILE A 37 -11.87 -7.72 7.40
N THR A 38 -13.03 -7.07 7.45
CA THR A 38 -14.00 -7.08 6.36
C THR A 38 -14.38 -5.69 5.87
N SER A 39 -14.07 -4.66 6.67
CA SER A 39 -14.36 -3.26 6.34
C SER A 39 -13.13 -2.57 5.77
N LEU A 40 -13.27 -2.00 4.57
CA LEU A 40 -12.24 -1.18 3.92
C LEU A 40 -11.85 0.03 4.79
N SER A 41 -12.81 0.65 5.48
CA SER A 41 -12.53 1.77 6.38
C SER A 41 -11.66 1.34 7.56
N ILE A 42 -11.94 0.16 8.14
CA ILE A 42 -11.13 -0.40 9.21
C ILE A 42 -9.74 -0.77 8.67
N LEU A 43 -9.66 -1.41 7.51
CA LEU A 43 -8.40 -1.77 6.86
C LEU A 43 -7.50 -0.54 6.64
N LYS A 44 -8.05 0.53 6.05
CA LYS A 44 -7.30 1.78 5.83
C LYS A 44 -6.77 2.34 7.14
N LYS A 45 -7.61 2.38 8.18
CA LYS A 45 -7.22 2.91 9.50
C LYS A 45 -6.08 2.10 10.12
N GLU A 46 -6.13 0.78 10.03
CA GLU A 46 -5.07 -0.09 10.54
C GLU A 46 -3.75 0.07 9.78
N LEU A 47 -3.82 0.19 8.45
CA LEU A 47 -2.65 0.48 7.61
C LEU A 47 -2.04 1.83 7.94
N ASP A 48 -2.86 2.89 8.00
CA ASP A 48 -2.41 4.23 8.36
C ASP A 48 -1.77 4.25 9.76
N GLY A 49 -2.40 3.56 10.72
CA GLY A 49 -1.91 3.44 12.08
C GLY A 49 -0.55 2.74 12.15
N HIS A 50 -0.37 1.67 11.37
CA HIS A 50 0.89 0.92 11.33
C HIS A 50 2.07 1.79 10.87
N PHE A 51 1.94 2.48 9.73
CA PHE A 51 3.03 3.31 9.22
C PHE A 51 3.28 4.55 10.08
N LYS A 52 2.24 5.12 10.71
CA LYS A 52 2.41 6.19 11.70
C LYS A 52 3.18 5.71 12.94
N GLU A 53 2.89 4.51 13.43
CA GLU A 53 3.61 3.93 14.55
C GLU A 53 5.10 3.71 14.22
N ILE A 54 5.41 3.35 12.97
CA ILE A 54 6.79 3.25 12.50
C ILE A 54 7.44 4.64 12.47
N MET A 55 6.76 5.66 11.95
CA MET A 55 7.25 7.04 11.97
C MET A 55 7.53 7.52 13.40
N ASP A 56 6.60 7.34 14.33
CA ASP A 56 6.72 7.80 15.71
C ASP A 56 7.89 7.15 16.47
N LYS A 57 8.37 6.00 16.00
CA LYS A 57 9.44 5.20 16.61
C LYS A 57 10.82 5.42 15.98
N ASN A 58 10.91 6.15 14.88
CA ASN A 58 12.17 6.36 14.15
C ASN A 58 12.43 7.85 13.97
N ASP A 59 13.70 8.23 13.84
CA ASP A 59 14.09 9.61 13.60
C ASP A 59 13.57 10.10 12.24
N ASP A 60 13.26 11.40 12.15
CA ASP A 60 12.71 12.05 10.95
C ASP A 60 13.63 11.97 9.71
N ASP A 61 14.93 11.68 9.92
CA ASP A 61 15.94 11.51 8.86
C ASP A 61 16.20 10.03 8.48
N SER A 62 15.50 9.09 9.12
CA SER A 62 15.65 7.66 8.86
C SER A 62 14.93 7.22 7.58
N ILE A 63 15.45 6.16 6.95
CA ILE A 63 14.79 5.51 5.81
C ILE A 63 13.38 5.04 6.18
N TYR A 64 13.17 4.55 7.41
CA TYR A 64 11.87 4.08 7.88
C TYR A 64 10.85 5.20 7.93
N TYR A 65 11.24 6.40 8.35
CA TYR A 65 10.37 7.57 8.38
C TYR A 65 9.97 8.02 6.97
N TYR A 66 10.95 8.20 6.07
CA TYR A 66 10.68 8.62 4.70
C TYR A 66 9.85 7.61 3.91
N GLU A 67 10.16 6.32 4.04
CA GLU A 67 9.41 5.26 3.38
C GLU A 67 8.00 5.14 3.96
N SER A 68 7.81 5.41 5.26
CA SER A 68 6.46 5.40 5.86
C SER A 68 5.60 6.52 5.31
N ILE A 69 6.17 7.71 5.08
CA ILE A 69 5.48 8.81 4.39
C ILE A 69 5.10 8.39 2.97
N ARG A 70 6.00 7.72 2.24
CA ARG A 70 5.74 7.23 0.87
C ARG A 70 4.59 6.23 0.87
N MET A 71 4.58 5.28 1.82
CA MET A 71 3.54 4.27 1.97
C MET A 71 2.19 4.87 2.36
N LEU A 72 2.15 5.83 3.29
CA LEU A 72 0.92 6.54 3.64
C LEU A 72 0.29 7.25 2.43
N LYS A 73 1.11 7.94 1.62
CA LYS A 73 0.64 8.57 0.37
C LYS A 73 0.12 7.55 -0.63
N PHE A 74 0.72 6.37 -0.71
CA PHE A 74 0.25 5.30 -1.57
C PHE A 74 -1.10 4.75 -1.08
N ILE A 75 -1.25 4.47 0.21
CA ILE A 75 -2.49 4.01 0.83
C ILE A 75 -3.62 5.01 0.58
N ASP A 76 -3.40 6.30 0.80
CA ASP A 76 -4.39 7.34 0.53
C ASP A 76 -4.85 7.32 -0.94
N LYS A 77 -3.91 7.21 -1.88
CA LYS A 77 -4.24 7.12 -3.32
C LYS A 77 -5.00 5.85 -3.67
N LEU A 78 -4.60 4.71 -3.10
CA LEU A 78 -5.23 3.42 -3.32
C LEU A 78 -6.69 3.43 -2.86
N PHE A 79 -6.93 3.86 -1.62
CA PHE A 79 -8.27 3.88 -1.04
C PHE A 79 -9.17 4.93 -1.70
N LYS A 80 -8.65 6.10 -2.05
CA LYS A 80 -9.41 7.10 -2.82
C LYS A 80 -9.90 6.53 -4.15
N LYS A 81 -9.05 5.78 -4.85
CA LYS A 81 -9.43 5.11 -6.11
C LYS A 81 -10.50 4.05 -5.88
N ILE A 82 -10.38 3.23 -4.84
CA ILE A 82 -11.39 2.22 -4.48
C ILE A 82 -12.75 2.90 -4.20
N GLU A 83 -12.76 4.01 -3.45
CA GLU A 83 -13.97 4.79 -3.15
C GLU A 83 -14.60 5.41 -4.41
N GLU A 84 -13.78 5.99 -5.29
CA GLU A 84 -14.23 6.57 -6.57
C GLU A 84 -14.94 5.52 -7.44
N HIS A 85 -14.46 4.27 -7.46
CA HIS A 85 -15.03 3.20 -8.27
C HIS A 85 -16.25 2.56 -7.60
N THR A 86 -16.22 2.32 -6.29
CA THR A 86 -17.38 1.77 -5.56
C THR A 86 -18.57 2.74 -5.58
N SER A 87 -18.32 4.05 -5.53
CA SER A 87 -19.37 5.08 -5.64
C SER A 87 -20.01 5.12 -7.04
N GLN A 88 -19.31 4.65 -8.07
CA GLN A 88 -19.83 4.54 -9.45
C GLN A 88 -20.62 3.24 -9.69
N LEU A 89 -20.50 2.25 -8.80
CA LEU A 89 -20.98 0.87 -8.97
C LEU A 89 -22.21 0.54 -8.11
N ASN A 90 -23.16 1.45 -7.93
CA ASN A 90 -24.45 1.18 -7.26
C ASN A 90 -25.33 0.16 -8.04
N GLY A 91 -24.88 -1.10 -8.13
CA GLY A 91 -25.54 -2.22 -8.80
C GLY A 91 -24.67 -3.48 -8.82
N ASP A 92 -24.85 -4.35 -7.81
CA ASP A 92 -24.69 -5.81 -7.73
C ASP A 92 -23.49 -6.56 -8.37
N GLY A 93 -22.47 -5.88 -8.91
CA GLY A 93 -21.33 -6.50 -9.61
C GLY A 93 -19.96 -6.20 -8.99
N VAL A 94 -19.90 -6.02 -7.66
CA VAL A 94 -18.73 -5.44 -6.97
C VAL A 94 -17.56 -6.42 -6.84
N ASP A 95 -17.80 -7.73 -6.69
CA ASP A 95 -16.72 -8.70 -6.42
C ASP A 95 -15.90 -9.08 -7.65
N ASP A 96 -16.53 -9.33 -8.81
CA ASP A 96 -15.82 -9.79 -10.02
C ASP A 96 -14.97 -8.67 -10.68
N MET A 97 -15.29 -7.40 -10.45
CA MET A 97 -14.58 -6.28 -11.10
C MET A 97 -13.39 -5.75 -10.28
N ILE A 98 -13.38 -5.97 -8.97
CA ILE A 98 -12.24 -5.63 -8.11
C ILE A 98 -11.04 -6.51 -8.44
N ASP A 99 -11.28 -7.76 -8.86
CA ASP A 99 -10.23 -8.66 -9.30
C ASP A 99 -9.54 -8.17 -10.58
N VAL A 100 -10.32 -7.69 -11.56
CA VAL A 100 -9.81 -7.06 -12.80
C VAL A 100 -9.11 -5.71 -12.50
N TYR A 101 -9.56 -4.98 -11.48
CA TYR A 101 -8.96 -3.70 -11.12
C TYR A 101 -7.63 -3.84 -10.38
N VAL A 102 -7.52 -4.84 -9.49
CA VAL A 102 -6.22 -5.19 -8.87
C VAL A 102 -5.24 -5.61 -9.96
N GLU A 103 -5.66 -6.42 -10.94
CA GLU A 103 -4.82 -6.74 -12.10
C GLU A 103 -4.39 -5.47 -12.88
N SER A 104 -5.28 -4.49 -13.06
CA SER A 104 -4.94 -3.21 -13.70
C SER A 104 -3.99 -2.34 -12.86
N LEU A 105 -4.13 -2.35 -11.53
CA LEU A 105 -3.22 -1.66 -10.62
C LEU A 105 -1.85 -2.34 -10.54
N VAL A 106 -1.79 -3.67 -10.57
CA VAL A 106 -0.53 -4.42 -10.69
C VAL A 106 0.18 -4.04 -12.00
N ASN A 107 -0.55 -3.98 -13.12
CA ASN A 107 -0.01 -3.49 -14.39
C ASN A 107 0.43 -2.01 -14.37
N TYR A 108 -0.09 -1.20 -13.45
CA TYR A 108 0.33 0.20 -13.24
C TYR A 108 1.56 0.30 -12.32
N VAL A 109 1.68 -0.57 -11.31
CA VAL A 109 2.87 -0.72 -10.48
C VAL A 109 4.04 -1.30 -11.30
N ASP A 110 3.76 -2.14 -12.30
CA ASP A 110 4.78 -2.58 -13.26
C ASP A 110 5.22 -1.47 -14.25
N ASN A 111 4.46 -0.37 -14.38
CA ASN A 111 4.87 0.84 -15.12
C ASN A 111 5.78 1.78 -14.29
N VAL A 112 6.50 1.23 -13.30
CA VAL A 112 7.59 1.89 -12.55
C VAL A 112 8.85 2.12 -13.41
N ASP A 113 8.77 1.99 -14.75
CA ASP A 113 9.84 2.46 -15.65
C ASP A 113 10.06 3.98 -15.58
N VAL A 114 9.04 4.76 -15.17
CA VAL A 114 9.18 6.23 -15.04
C VAL A 114 10.07 6.64 -13.86
N ILE A 115 10.23 5.79 -12.83
CA ILE A 115 11.10 6.09 -11.69
C ILE A 115 12.57 5.76 -12.01
N LYS A 116 12.83 4.73 -12.83
CA LYS A 116 14.18 4.44 -13.32
C LYS A 116 14.74 5.59 -14.16
N GLU A 117 13.93 6.14 -15.09
CA GLU A 117 14.35 7.29 -15.91
C GLU A 117 14.61 8.55 -15.08
N HIS A 118 13.84 8.80 -14.02
CA HIS A 118 14.07 9.96 -13.14
C HIS A 118 15.30 9.80 -12.23
N ILE A 119 15.62 8.58 -11.81
CA ILE A 119 16.84 8.31 -11.03
C ILE A 119 18.07 8.38 -11.93
N GLU A 120 18.01 7.90 -13.18
CA GLU A 120 19.10 8.04 -14.15
C GLU A 120 19.34 9.51 -14.54
N PHE A 121 18.29 10.32 -14.68
CA PHE A 121 18.41 11.77 -14.91
C PHE A 121 19.05 12.53 -13.73
N LEU A 122 18.86 12.07 -12.50
CA LEU A 122 19.47 12.68 -11.31
C LEU A 122 20.93 12.25 -11.08
N LEU A 123 21.37 11.18 -11.74
CA LEU A 123 22.74 10.65 -11.65
C LEU A 123 23.62 11.03 -12.86
N SER A 124 23.08 11.74 -13.85
CA SER A 124 23.79 12.34 -14.99
C SER A 124 24.09 13.82 -14.77
#